data_AF-A0A151A3L2-F1
#
_entry.id   AF-A0A151A3L2-F1
#
_cell.length_a   1.000
_cell.length_b   1.000
_cell.length_c   1.000
_cell.angle_alpha   90.00
_cell.angle_beta   90.00
_cell.angle_gamma   90.00
#
_symmetry.space_group_name_H-M   'P 1'
#
loop_
_entity.id
_entity.type
_entity.pdbx_description
1 polymer ?
#
loop_
_entity_poly.entity_id
_entity_poly.type
_entity_poly.pdbx_seq_one_letter_code
_entity_poly.pdbx_strand_id
1 'polypeptide(L)'
;MNPVIFKYDNITQQLETMLRSYHSWLKDYYITTKPVLITFTNDTLYVNGCVEDTIVFEDSQKILYSLNDIEDYRQPESYYSKCITGDDNVLLTVLYDICRELAIFYIADQRQQNYSEIVESTSDEQKIAFLQQMMMYQYYFLKYKLIDSTPTISYTRQVDKNLKKTLQLCLQYIKEQFDFPMPVDIKISTTEYDFAGQFSAPHSPFDKALIKVTAKDFQYLLAELGRYDAELNICRILLHEVIHYQIWVESTWFIDVEAEEKRVEELEDTHINLFIERYM
;
A
#
# COMPACT_ATOMS: atom_id res chain seq x y z
N MET A 1 16.62 -0.20 16.23
CA MET A 1 16.16 -0.33 14.84
C MET A 1 17.33 -0.02 13.95
N ASN A 2 17.67 -0.93 13.03
CA ASN A 2 18.84 -0.77 12.17
C ASN A 2 18.39 -0.22 10.82
N PRO A 3 18.94 0.93 10.37
CA PRO A 3 18.44 1.61 9.18
C PRO A 3 18.91 0.92 7.90
N VAL A 4 18.14 1.08 6.84
CA VAL A 4 18.66 0.96 5.47
C VAL A 4 19.65 2.10 5.24
N ILE A 5 20.78 1.83 4.59
CA ILE A 5 21.83 2.82 4.33
C ILE A 5 22.01 2.94 2.81
N PHE A 6 21.91 4.14 2.26
CA PHE A 6 22.18 4.39 0.84
C PHE A 6 23.58 4.97 0.65
N LYS A 7 24.31 4.44 -0.32
CA LYS A 7 25.57 4.97 -0.85
C LYS A 7 25.41 5.22 -2.35
N TYR A 8 26.08 6.25 -2.83
CA TYR A 8 25.97 6.72 -4.20
C TYR A 8 27.37 6.84 -4.79
N ASP A 9 27.67 6.02 -5.78
CA ASP A 9 28.96 5.99 -6.46
C ASP A 9 28.76 6.40 -7.92
N ASN A 10 29.25 7.59 -8.27
CA ASN A 10 29.27 8.09 -9.65
C ASN A 10 27.88 8.20 -10.34
N ILE A 11 26.82 8.57 -9.60
CA ILE A 11 25.47 8.75 -10.16
C ILE A 11 25.13 10.23 -10.43
N THR A 12 24.07 10.49 -11.20
CA THR A 12 23.62 11.86 -11.50
C THR A 12 22.93 12.50 -10.28
N GLN A 13 23.02 13.83 -10.16
CA GLN A 13 22.42 14.58 -9.06
C GLN A 13 20.87 14.42 -9.00
N GLN A 14 20.22 14.29 -10.16
CA GLN A 14 18.77 14.11 -10.24
C GLN A 14 18.36 12.77 -9.61
N LEU A 15 19.01 11.67 -10.00
CA LEU A 15 18.76 10.34 -9.46
C LEU A 15 19.09 10.28 -7.96
N GLU A 16 20.20 10.89 -7.55
CA GLU A 16 20.58 10.97 -6.15
C GLU A 16 19.50 11.66 -5.31
N THR A 17 18.97 12.80 -5.77
CA THR A 17 17.94 13.56 -5.06
C THR A 17 16.66 12.73 -4.89
N MET A 18 16.24 12.05 -5.96
CA MET A 18 15.09 11.16 -5.96
C MET A 18 15.27 10.00 -4.96
N LEU A 19 16.43 9.34 -4.96
CA LEU A 19 16.74 8.24 -4.05
C LEU A 19 16.89 8.69 -2.60
N ARG A 20 17.39 9.90 -2.35
CA ARG A 20 17.46 10.48 -1.00
C ARG A 20 16.08 10.71 -0.39
N SER A 21 15.11 11.13 -1.20
CA SER A 21 13.72 11.27 -0.77
C SER A 21 13.14 9.91 -0.35
N TYR A 22 13.34 8.88 -1.18
CA TYR A 22 12.92 7.52 -0.83
C TYR A 22 13.61 7.00 0.43
N HIS A 23 14.93 7.19 0.55
CA HIS A 23 15.71 6.80 1.73
C HIS A 23 15.18 7.44 3.01
N SER A 24 14.80 8.72 2.96
CA SER A 24 14.24 9.42 4.11
C SER A 24 12.92 8.79 4.55
N TRP A 25 12.03 8.47 3.61
CA TRP A 25 10.77 7.79 3.90
C TRP A 25 11.02 6.40 4.47
N LEU A 26 11.89 5.60 3.83
CA LEU A 26 12.14 4.21 4.19
C LEU A 26 12.68 4.05 5.63
N LYS A 27 13.45 5.01 6.14
CA LYS A 27 14.00 4.97 7.50
C LYS A 27 12.95 4.91 8.60
N ASP A 28 11.79 5.49 8.35
CA ASP A 28 10.72 5.60 9.35
C ASP A 28 9.85 4.33 9.37
N TYR A 29 9.89 3.51 8.31
CA TYR A 29 8.94 2.42 8.10
C TYR A 29 9.57 1.03 7.90
N TYR A 30 10.82 0.96 7.42
CA TYR A 30 11.52 -0.32 7.25
C TYR A 30 12.33 -0.66 8.50
N ILE A 31 11.88 -1.69 9.21
CA ILE A 31 12.45 -2.08 10.50
C ILE A 31 12.96 -3.51 10.41
N THR A 32 14.28 -3.67 10.45
CA THR A 32 14.95 -4.97 10.57
C THR A 32 15.94 -5.01 11.74
N THR A 33 16.29 -6.21 12.20
CA THR A 33 17.28 -6.42 13.25
C THR A 33 18.71 -6.19 12.77
N LYS A 34 18.97 -6.15 11.46
CA LYS A 34 20.28 -5.87 10.85
C LYS A 34 20.14 -4.82 9.73
N PRO A 35 21.13 -3.92 9.56
CA PRO A 35 21.06 -2.87 8.55
C PRO A 35 21.35 -3.43 7.16
N VAL A 36 20.55 -3.01 6.17
CA VAL A 36 20.79 -3.30 4.75
C VAL A 36 21.50 -2.11 4.11
N LEU A 37 22.63 -2.34 3.45
CA LEU A 37 23.37 -1.31 2.71
C LEU A 37 23.07 -1.43 1.22
N ILE A 38 22.55 -0.37 0.62
CA ILE A 38 22.32 -0.26 -0.81
C ILE A 38 23.35 0.70 -1.40
N THR A 39 24.09 0.24 -2.41
CA THR A 39 25.05 1.06 -3.16
C THR A 39 24.54 1.20 -4.58
N PHE A 40 24.30 2.43 -5.01
CA PHE A 40 23.89 2.76 -6.37
C PHE A 40 25.13 3.15 -7.19
N THR A 41 25.32 2.53 -8.35
CA THR A 41 26.41 2.80 -9.28
C THR A 41 25.90 2.97 -10.71
N ASN A 42 26.68 3.63 -11.57
CA ASN A 42 26.46 3.66 -13.02
C ASN A 42 27.25 2.56 -13.76
N ASP A 43 27.94 1.68 -13.04
CA ASP A 43 28.68 0.57 -13.65
C ASP A 43 27.72 -0.54 -14.11
N THR A 44 27.99 -1.12 -15.28
CA THR A 44 27.34 -2.37 -15.69
C THR A 44 27.76 -3.52 -14.77
N LEU A 45 26.79 -4.21 -14.18
CA LEU A 45 27.06 -5.35 -13.32
C LEU A 45 26.95 -6.65 -14.12
N TYR A 46 27.85 -7.59 -13.83
CA TYR A 46 27.90 -8.89 -14.49
C TYR A 46 27.82 -10.03 -13.49
N VAL A 47 26.86 -10.95 -13.69
CA VAL A 47 26.76 -12.21 -12.95
C VAL A 47 26.77 -13.35 -13.96
N ASN A 48 27.76 -14.23 -13.89
CA ASN A 48 27.93 -15.37 -14.81
C ASN A 48 27.89 -14.99 -16.30
N GLY A 49 28.33 -13.77 -16.65
CA GLY A 49 28.36 -13.26 -18.02
C GLY A 49 27.04 -12.61 -18.49
N CYS A 50 26.01 -12.60 -17.66
CA CYS A 50 24.77 -11.86 -17.88
C CYS A 50 24.85 -10.47 -17.25
N VAL A 51 24.21 -9.49 -17.88
CA VAL A 51 24.02 -8.16 -17.29
C VAL A 51 22.88 -8.25 -16.29
N GLU A 52 23.10 -7.72 -15.09
CA GLU A 52 22.12 -7.70 -14.01
C GLU A 52 21.94 -6.27 -13.48
N ASP A 53 20.73 -5.93 -13.06
CA ASP A 53 20.47 -4.64 -12.43
C ASP A 53 20.88 -4.65 -10.95
N THR A 54 20.84 -5.83 -10.32
CA THR A 54 21.06 -6.00 -8.88
C THR A 54 22.00 -7.16 -8.59
N ILE A 55 22.98 -6.94 -7.71
CA ILE A 55 23.77 -7.99 -7.07
C ILE A 55 23.55 -7.93 -5.55
N VAL A 56 23.20 -9.08 -4.95
CA VAL A 56 22.99 -9.20 -3.50
C VAL A 56 24.15 -9.95 -2.84
N PHE A 57 24.72 -9.35 -1.80
CA PHE A 57 25.72 -9.95 -0.92
C PHE A 57 25.09 -10.31 0.42
N GLU A 58 24.44 -11.47 0.47
CA GLU A 58 23.67 -11.98 1.60
C GLU A 58 24.42 -11.86 2.95
N ASP A 59 25.64 -12.38 3.06
CA ASP A 59 26.43 -12.42 4.30
C ASP A 59 26.66 -11.04 4.93
N SER A 60 26.66 -10.00 4.10
CA SER A 60 26.94 -8.62 4.52
C SER A 60 25.73 -7.70 4.43
N GLN A 61 24.56 -8.23 4.06
CA GLN A 61 23.33 -7.49 3.81
C GLN A 61 23.54 -6.28 2.89
N LYS A 62 24.20 -6.52 1.76
CA LYS A 62 24.45 -5.46 0.77
C LYS A 62 23.73 -5.73 -0.52
N ILE A 63 23.22 -4.66 -1.10
CA ILE A 63 22.66 -4.60 -2.45
C ILE A 63 23.55 -3.65 -3.25
N LEU A 64 24.04 -4.10 -4.39
CA LEU A 64 24.68 -3.26 -5.40
C LEU A 64 23.71 -3.13 -6.56
N TYR A 65 23.29 -1.90 -6.88
CA TYR A 65 22.30 -1.59 -7.89
C TYR A 65 22.90 -0.75 -9.02
N SER A 66 22.72 -1.21 -10.25
CA SER A 66 23.15 -0.54 -11.48
C SER A 66 22.10 0.46 -11.96
N LEU A 67 22.53 1.67 -12.29
CA LEU A 67 21.74 2.70 -12.96
C LEU A 67 22.22 2.93 -14.40
N ASN A 68 23.09 2.07 -14.93
CA ASN A 68 23.81 2.26 -16.19
C ASN A 68 22.89 2.54 -17.40
N ASP A 69 21.73 1.90 -17.46
CA ASP A 69 20.73 2.02 -18.53
C ASP A 69 19.43 2.68 -18.05
N ILE A 70 19.40 3.23 -16.83
CA ILE A 70 18.15 3.73 -16.25
C ILE A 70 17.53 4.88 -17.06
N GLU A 71 18.36 5.64 -17.79
CA GLU A 71 17.89 6.73 -18.66
C GLU A 71 17.09 6.22 -19.86
N ASP A 72 17.28 4.97 -20.30
CA ASP A 72 16.49 4.36 -21.37
C ASP A 72 15.03 4.18 -20.93
N TYR A 73 14.79 4.04 -19.63
CA TYR A 73 13.46 3.98 -19.02
C TYR A 73 12.81 5.34 -18.82
N ARG A 74 13.51 6.46 -19.08
CA ARG A 74 12.96 7.82 -18.96
C ARG A 74 12.03 8.20 -20.12
N GLN A 75 11.10 7.30 -20.42
CA GLN A 75 10.03 7.50 -21.38
C GLN A 75 8.69 7.56 -20.64
N PRO A 76 7.78 8.48 -20.99
CA PRO A 76 6.46 8.51 -20.38
C PRO A 76 5.68 7.26 -20.77
N GLU A 77 4.96 6.69 -19.81
CA GLU A 77 4.04 5.58 -20.05
C GLU A 77 2.59 6.02 -19.91
N SER A 78 1.70 5.31 -20.61
CA SER A 78 0.27 5.58 -20.56
C SER A 78 -0.55 4.31 -20.58
N TYR A 79 -1.65 4.35 -19.84
CA TYR A 79 -2.66 3.30 -19.82
C TYR A 79 -4.05 3.95 -19.93
N TYR A 80 -4.75 3.65 -21.02
CA TYR A 80 -5.96 4.36 -21.44
C TYR A 80 -5.77 5.89 -21.46
N SER A 81 -6.44 6.63 -20.58
CA SER A 81 -6.39 8.10 -20.49
C SER A 81 -5.45 8.62 -19.41
N LYS A 82 -4.72 7.74 -18.73
CA LYS A 82 -3.78 8.10 -17.65
C LYS A 82 -2.34 7.98 -18.15
N CYS A 83 -1.48 8.88 -17.69
CA CYS A 83 -0.05 8.85 -18.01
C CYS A 83 0.80 9.09 -16.77
N ILE A 84 2.00 8.51 -16.78
CA ILE A 84 3.09 8.84 -15.87
C ILE A 84 4.22 9.50 -16.66
N THR A 85 5.00 10.35 -16.00
CA THR A 85 6.14 11.02 -16.62
C THR A 85 7.33 10.07 -16.74
N GLY A 86 8.35 10.41 -17.54
CA GLY A 86 9.57 9.62 -17.62
C GLY A 86 10.30 9.51 -16.28
N ASP A 87 10.26 10.55 -15.44
CA ASP A 87 10.84 10.54 -14.09
C ASP A 87 10.08 9.58 -13.17
N ASP A 88 8.76 9.47 -13.33
CA ASP A 88 7.95 8.52 -12.59
C ASP A 88 8.29 7.09 -12.99
N ASN A 89 8.51 6.85 -14.29
CA ASN A 89 8.87 5.52 -14.79
C ASN A 89 10.25 5.09 -14.25
N VAL A 90 11.25 5.97 -14.37
CA VAL A 90 12.58 5.76 -13.79
C VAL A 90 12.52 5.45 -12.30
N LEU A 91 11.74 6.22 -11.54
CA LEU A 91 11.57 5.96 -10.10
C LEU A 91 10.98 4.56 -9.87
N LEU A 92 9.88 4.23 -10.54
CA LEU A 92 9.19 2.96 -10.34
C LEU A 92 10.04 1.77 -10.75
N THR A 93 10.84 1.87 -11.82
CA THR A 93 11.82 0.86 -12.21
C THR A 93 12.83 0.61 -11.09
N VAL A 94 13.48 1.67 -10.57
CA VAL A 94 14.46 1.50 -9.49
C VAL A 94 13.82 0.93 -8.22
N LEU A 95 12.63 1.43 -7.85
CA LEU A 95 11.93 0.94 -6.68
C LEU A 95 11.45 -0.50 -6.84
N TYR A 96 11.09 -0.93 -8.05
CA TYR A 96 10.66 -2.29 -8.30
C TYR A 96 11.73 -3.29 -7.82
N ASP A 97 12.97 -3.12 -8.25
CA ASP A 97 14.07 -4.01 -7.89
C ASP A 97 14.45 -3.86 -6.42
N ILE A 98 14.67 -2.63 -5.95
CA ILE A 98 15.11 -2.37 -4.58
C ILE A 98 14.08 -2.85 -3.55
N CYS A 99 12.78 -2.61 -3.78
CA CYS A 99 11.73 -3.06 -2.87
C CYS A 99 11.61 -4.59 -2.85
N ARG A 100 11.90 -5.28 -3.95
CA ARG A 100 11.93 -6.75 -3.97
C ARG A 100 13.01 -7.27 -3.03
N GLU A 101 14.22 -6.72 -3.13
CA GLU A 101 15.34 -7.16 -2.31
C GLU A 101 15.15 -6.82 -0.83
N LEU A 102 14.62 -5.64 -0.54
CA LEU A 102 14.24 -5.26 0.82
C LEU A 102 13.14 -6.17 1.38
N ALA A 103 12.15 -6.58 0.58
CA ALA A 103 11.11 -7.51 1.02
C ALA A 103 11.70 -8.87 1.43
N ILE A 104 12.68 -9.37 0.66
CA ILE A 104 13.35 -10.64 0.96
C ILE A 104 14.16 -10.52 2.26
N PHE A 105 14.97 -9.47 2.41
CA PHE A 105 15.70 -9.22 3.66
C PHE A 105 14.77 -9.09 4.85
N TYR A 106 13.63 -8.42 4.69
CA TYR A 106 12.62 -8.29 5.73
C TYR A 106 12.07 -9.65 6.17
N ILE A 107 11.63 -10.49 5.22
CA ILE A 107 11.08 -11.81 5.52
C ILE A 107 12.15 -12.70 6.18
N ALA A 108 13.37 -12.69 5.65
CA ALA A 108 14.50 -13.43 6.19
C ALA A 108 14.80 -13.01 7.65
N ASP A 109 14.79 -11.71 7.94
CA ASP A 109 14.99 -11.16 9.28
C ASP A 109 13.90 -11.60 10.26
N GLN A 110 12.61 -11.49 9.87
CA GLN A 110 11.48 -11.89 10.70
C GLN A 110 11.48 -13.39 11.02
N ARG A 111 11.93 -14.23 10.08
CA ARG A 111 11.97 -15.69 10.26
C ARG A 111 13.30 -16.22 10.76
N GLN A 112 14.30 -15.36 10.92
CA GLN A 112 15.69 -15.74 11.24
C GLN A 112 16.26 -16.75 10.22
N GLN A 113 15.93 -16.55 8.95
CA GLN A 113 16.36 -17.35 7.82
C GLN A 113 17.39 -16.62 6.97
N ASN A 114 18.02 -17.36 6.06
CA ASN A 114 18.94 -16.84 5.07
C ASN A 114 18.17 -16.22 3.88
N TYR A 115 18.75 -15.19 3.26
CA TYR A 115 18.19 -14.54 2.07
C TYR A 115 17.95 -15.57 0.95
N SER A 116 18.94 -16.43 0.69
CA SER A 116 18.87 -17.48 -0.33
C SER A 116 17.74 -18.48 -0.09
N GLU A 117 17.48 -18.84 1.17
CA GLU A 117 16.36 -19.71 1.54
C GLU A 117 15.00 -19.08 1.19
N ILE A 118 14.86 -17.77 1.35
CA ILE A 118 13.64 -17.05 0.96
C ILE A 118 13.49 -16.96 -0.56
N VAL A 119 14.59 -16.75 -1.30
CA VAL A 119 14.57 -16.69 -2.77
C VAL A 119 14.18 -18.02 -3.40
N GLU A 120 14.65 -19.14 -2.83
CA GLU A 120 14.34 -20.48 -3.34
C GLU A 120 12.93 -20.96 -2.95
N SER A 121 12.27 -20.29 -2.00
CA SER A 121 10.93 -20.63 -1.51
C SER A 121 9.83 -20.14 -2.48
N THR A 122 9.26 -21.08 -3.24
CA THR A 122 8.09 -20.79 -4.10
C THR A 122 6.87 -20.36 -3.28
N SER A 123 6.78 -20.77 -2.01
CA SER A 123 5.70 -20.36 -1.11
C SER A 123 5.80 -18.89 -0.68
N ASP A 124 6.97 -18.26 -0.79
CA ASP A 124 7.18 -16.87 -0.38
C ASP A 124 7.03 -15.86 -1.53
N GLU A 125 6.96 -16.32 -2.78
CA GLU A 125 6.88 -15.46 -3.96
C GLU A 125 5.72 -14.45 -3.87
N GLN A 126 4.55 -14.90 -3.42
CA GLN A 126 3.39 -14.04 -3.24
C GLN A 126 3.61 -12.99 -2.14
N LYS A 127 4.26 -13.39 -1.04
CA LYS A 127 4.56 -12.47 0.07
C LYS A 127 5.60 -11.44 -0.34
N ILE A 128 6.65 -11.85 -1.06
CA ILE A 128 7.67 -10.95 -1.61
C ILE A 128 7.03 -9.92 -2.54
N ALA A 129 6.23 -10.39 -3.51
CA ALA A 129 5.55 -9.51 -4.46
C ALA A 129 4.60 -8.53 -3.77
N PHE A 130 3.86 -8.99 -2.75
CA PHE A 130 3.01 -8.12 -1.94
C PHE A 130 3.81 -7.04 -1.23
N LEU A 131 4.87 -7.40 -0.49
CA LEU A 131 5.69 -6.44 0.25
C LEU A 131 6.38 -5.44 -0.69
N GLN A 132 6.90 -5.92 -1.82
CA GLN A 132 7.51 -5.11 -2.86
C GLN A 132 6.55 -4.04 -3.37
N GLN A 133 5.35 -4.44 -3.81
CA GLN A 133 4.35 -3.53 -4.33
C GLN A 133 3.91 -2.51 -3.29
N MET A 134 3.70 -2.94 -2.05
CA MET A 134 3.25 -2.04 -1.00
C MET A 134 4.32 -0.99 -0.67
N MET A 135 5.59 -1.37 -0.49
CA MET A 135 6.68 -0.39 -0.27
C MET A 135 6.77 0.62 -1.42
N MET A 136 6.71 0.13 -2.66
CA MET A 136 6.84 0.95 -3.85
C MET A 136 5.68 1.95 -3.99
N TYR A 137 4.43 1.45 -3.98
CA TYR A 137 3.27 2.30 -4.25
C TYR A 137 2.89 3.19 -3.07
N GLN A 138 3.16 2.77 -1.84
CA GLN A 138 2.94 3.62 -0.68
C GLN A 138 3.85 4.85 -0.71
N TYR A 139 5.15 4.69 -0.98
CA TYR A 139 6.02 5.84 -1.21
C TYR A 139 5.57 6.68 -2.40
N TYR A 140 5.24 6.02 -3.52
CA TYR A 140 4.83 6.70 -4.74
C TYR A 140 3.61 7.61 -4.51
N PHE A 141 2.55 7.11 -3.90
CA PHE A 141 1.32 7.88 -3.69
C PHE A 141 1.37 8.83 -2.49
N LEU A 142 2.07 8.48 -1.41
CA LEU A 142 2.01 9.26 -0.16
C LEU A 142 3.13 10.28 0.00
N LYS A 143 4.21 10.18 -0.80
CA LYS A 143 5.34 11.12 -0.74
C LYS A 143 5.72 11.70 -2.08
N TYR A 144 5.75 10.90 -3.14
CA TYR A 144 6.28 11.35 -4.43
C TYR A 144 5.22 12.03 -5.32
N LYS A 145 4.02 11.43 -5.43
CA LYS A 145 2.85 11.95 -6.16
C LYS A 145 1.65 12.10 -5.24
N LEU A 146 1.81 12.95 -4.23
CA LEU A 146 0.71 13.30 -3.34
C LEU A 146 -0.41 13.97 -4.15
N ILE A 147 -1.61 13.39 -4.10
CA ILE A 147 -2.80 13.96 -4.74
C ILE A 147 -3.88 13.99 -3.68
N ASP A 148 -4.01 15.14 -3.01
CA ASP A 148 -5.12 15.36 -2.10
C ASP A 148 -6.43 15.10 -2.83
N SER A 149 -7.21 14.19 -2.26
CA SER A 149 -8.45 13.77 -2.86
C SER A 149 -9.54 13.66 -1.82
N THR A 150 -10.77 13.67 -2.30
CA THR A 150 -11.93 13.42 -1.46
C THR A 150 -12.48 12.05 -1.85
N PRO A 151 -12.70 11.13 -0.89
CA PRO A 151 -13.22 9.81 -1.20
C PRO A 151 -14.60 9.96 -1.86
N THR A 152 -14.83 9.14 -2.89
CA THR A 152 -16.12 9.09 -3.59
C THR A 152 -16.80 7.77 -3.29
N ILE A 153 -18.13 7.80 -3.13
CA ILE A 153 -18.94 6.60 -2.92
C ILE A 153 -19.84 6.34 -4.11
N SER A 154 -19.92 5.09 -4.52
CA SER A 154 -20.78 4.62 -5.59
C SER A 154 -21.56 3.39 -5.13
N TYR A 155 -22.74 3.21 -5.72
CA TYR A 155 -23.69 2.17 -5.32
C TYR A 155 -24.16 1.37 -6.52
N THR A 156 -24.37 0.06 -6.35
CA THR A 156 -25.23 -0.67 -7.28
C THR A 156 -26.69 -0.23 -7.16
N ARG A 157 -27.48 -0.47 -8.21
CA ARG A 157 -28.88 -0.02 -8.27
C ARG A 157 -29.73 -0.60 -7.15
N GLN A 158 -29.41 -1.81 -6.72
CA GLN A 158 -30.15 -2.63 -5.77
C GLN A 158 -29.96 -2.20 -4.30
N VAL A 159 -28.97 -1.37 -3.98
CA VAL A 159 -28.75 -0.89 -2.60
C VAL A 159 -29.93 -0.02 -2.16
N ASP A 160 -30.45 -0.28 -0.96
CA ASP A 160 -31.62 0.37 -0.36
C ASP A 160 -31.47 1.90 -0.29
N LYS A 161 -32.57 2.63 -0.50
CA LYS A 161 -32.56 4.10 -0.58
C LYS A 161 -32.24 4.78 0.75
N ASN A 162 -32.71 4.24 1.87
CA ASN A 162 -32.43 4.83 3.17
C ASN A 162 -31.01 4.48 3.61
N LEU A 163 -30.56 3.24 3.36
CA LEU A 163 -29.16 2.87 3.55
C LEU A 163 -28.21 3.81 2.79
N LYS A 164 -28.53 4.17 1.53
CA LYS A 164 -27.76 5.18 0.79
C LYS A 164 -27.65 6.52 1.51
N LYS A 165 -28.72 6.99 2.16
CA LYS A 165 -28.69 8.26 2.92
C LYS A 165 -27.78 8.14 4.13
N THR A 166 -27.90 7.06 4.91
CA THR A 166 -27.06 6.82 6.08
C THR A 166 -25.59 6.68 5.69
N LEU A 167 -25.29 6.00 4.58
CA LEU A 167 -23.94 5.92 4.04
C LEU A 167 -23.38 7.25 3.53
N GLN A 168 -24.23 8.20 3.10
CA GLN A 168 -23.76 9.56 2.79
C GLN A 168 -23.38 10.33 4.06
N LEU A 169 -24.12 10.15 5.16
CA LEU A 169 -23.74 10.72 6.47
C LEU A 169 -22.43 10.10 6.97
N CYS A 170 -22.31 8.78 6.86
CA CYS A 170 -21.07 8.07 7.21
C CYS A 170 -19.89 8.53 6.35
N LEU A 171 -20.08 8.70 5.04
CA LEU A 171 -19.06 9.28 4.17
C LEU A 171 -18.67 10.72 4.57
N GLN A 172 -19.64 11.54 4.99
CA GLN A 172 -19.35 12.88 5.49
C GLN A 172 -18.49 12.81 6.74
N TYR A 173 -18.86 11.98 7.72
CA TYR A 173 -18.05 11.74 8.92
C TYR A 173 -16.62 11.29 8.56
N ILE A 174 -16.48 10.31 7.65
CA ILE A 174 -15.20 9.80 7.17
C ILE A 174 -14.31 10.93 6.63
N LYS A 175 -14.87 11.83 5.81
CA LYS A 175 -14.14 12.98 5.25
C LYS A 175 -13.69 13.99 6.29
N GLU A 176 -14.37 14.04 7.43
CA GLU A 176 -14.04 14.98 8.50
C GLU A 176 -13.05 14.40 9.51
N GLN A 177 -12.95 13.07 9.64
CA GLN A 177 -12.09 12.42 10.63
C GLN A 177 -10.78 11.88 10.06
N PHE A 178 -10.68 11.67 8.75
CA PHE A 178 -9.57 10.95 8.14
C PHE A 178 -8.96 11.69 6.96
N ASP A 179 -7.67 11.46 6.75
CA ASP A 179 -6.91 12.04 5.64
C ASP A 179 -6.97 11.15 4.40
N PHE A 180 -7.06 11.79 3.23
CA PHE A 180 -7.12 11.11 1.93
C PHE A 180 -6.04 11.66 1.00
N PRO A 181 -4.76 11.33 1.25
CA PRO A 181 -3.61 11.78 0.45
C PRO A 181 -3.55 11.23 -0.98
N MET A 182 -4.53 10.42 -1.36
CA MET A 182 -4.71 9.89 -2.70
C MET A 182 -6.20 9.61 -2.98
N PRO A 183 -6.61 9.49 -4.26
CA PRO A 183 -7.99 9.15 -4.59
C PRO A 183 -8.40 7.76 -4.08
N VAL A 184 -9.55 7.71 -3.41
CA VAL A 184 -10.18 6.47 -2.93
C VAL A 184 -11.58 6.34 -3.54
N ASP A 185 -11.83 5.21 -4.19
CA ASP A 185 -13.14 4.84 -4.68
C ASP A 185 -13.80 3.86 -3.69
N ILE A 186 -14.94 4.24 -3.13
CA ILE A 186 -15.75 3.41 -2.25
C ILE A 186 -16.92 2.83 -3.06
N LYS A 187 -17.06 1.50 -3.07
CA LYS A 187 -18.09 0.77 -3.81
C LYS A 187 -18.96 -0.04 -2.87
N ILE A 188 -20.23 0.31 -2.80
CA ILE A 188 -21.24 -0.44 -2.04
C ILE A 188 -22.08 -1.25 -3.03
N SER A 189 -22.12 -2.56 -2.87
CA SER A 189 -22.90 -3.43 -3.75
C SER A 189 -23.70 -4.46 -2.98
N THR A 190 -24.69 -5.06 -3.61
CA THR A 190 -25.38 -6.27 -3.09
C THR A 190 -24.84 -7.53 -3.76
N THR A 191 -23.66 -7.44 -4.39
CA THR A 191 -23.04 -8.58 -5.06
C THR A 191 -22.55 -9.57 -4.02
N GLU A 192 -22.67 -10.85 -4.34
CA GLU A 192 -22.16 -11.92 -3.51
C GLU A 192 -20.63 -11.94 -3.62
N TYR A 193 -19.98 -11.65 -2.51
CA TYR A 193 -18.55 -11.79 -2.30
C TYR A 193 -18.31 -12.71 -1.09
N ASP A 194 -17.10 -13.24 -1.03
CA ASP A 194 -16.59 -14.04 0.10
C ASP A 194 -16.19 -13.17 1.30
N PHE A 195 -16.38 -11.85 1.22
CA PHE A 195 -16.06 -10.88 2.27
C PHE A 195 -17.22 -9.91 2.52
N ALA A 196 -17.25 -9.33 3.72
CA ALA A 196 -18.19 -8.27 4.10
C ALA A 196 -17.68 -6.88 3.65
N GLY A 197 -16.40 -6.63 3.88
CA GLY A 197 -15.65 -5.48 3.42
C GLY A 197 -14.29 -5.90 2.86
N GLN A 198 -13.69 -5.05 2.04
CA GLN A 198 -12.32 -5.20 1.58
C GLN A 198 -11.73 -3.85 1.18
N PHE A 199 -10.61 -3.49 1.80
CA PHE A 199 -9.66 -2.51 1.29
C PHE A 199 -8.69 -3.15 0.30
N SER A 200 -8.36 -2.43 -0.78
CA SER A 200 -7.31 -2.78 -1.72
C SER A 200 -6.45 -1.56 -1.99
N ALA A 201 -5.17 -1.67 -1.62
CA ALA A 201 -4.15 -0.69 -1.97
C ALA A 201 -3.87 -0.69 -3.49
N PRO A 202 -3.30 0.39 -4.04
CA PRO A 202 -2.90 0.45 -5.45
C PRO A 202 -1.89 -0.65 -5.82
N HIS A 203 -2.07 -1.24 -7.01
CA HIS A 203 -1.12 -2.21 -7.59
C HIS A 203 -0.43 -1.66 -8.85
N SER A 204 -0.79 -0.46 -9.27
CA SER A 204 -0.21 0.27 -10.39
C SER A 204 -0.16 1.77 -10.09
N PRO A 205 0.71 2.54 -10.74
CA PRO A 205 0.72 4.00 -10.59
C PRO A 205 -0.52 4.67 -11.20
N PHE A 206 -1.33 3.91 -11.94
CA PHE A 206 -2.59 4.35 -12.51
C PHE A 206 -3.80 4.02 -11.64
N ASP A 207 -3.62 3.23 -10.58
CA ASP A 207 -4.71 2.78 -9.73
C ASP A 207 -5.18 3.88 -8.78
N LYS A 208 -6.32 3.61 -8.18
CA LYS A 208 -6.80 4.29 -6.98
C LYS A 208 -6.91 3.26 -5.88
N ALA A 209 -6.86 3.72 -4.64
CA ALA A 209 -7.26 2.88 -3.53
C ALA A 209 -8.76 2.56 -3.66
N LEU A 210 -9.13 1.32 -3.30
CA LEU A 210 -10.48 0.81 -3.50
C LEU A 210 -10.98 0.21 -2.20
N ILE A 211 -12.15 0.66 -1.77
CA ILE A 211 -12.88 0.05 -0.65
C ILE A 211 -14.16 -0.53 -1.20
N LYS A 212 -14.40 -1.82 -0.96
CA LYS A 212 -15.63 -2.52 -1.33
C LYS A 212 -16.36 -2.94 -0.06
N VAL A 213 -17.66 -2.71 -0.03
CA VAL A 213 -18.53 -3.20 1.05
C VAL A 213 -19.75 -3.86 0.43
N THR A 214 -20.07 -5.07 0.91
CA THR A 214 -21.32 -5.73 0.51
C THR A 214 -22.45 -5.39 1.46
N ALA A 215 -23.59 -5.07 0.87
CA ALA A 215 -24.88 -4.90 1.52
C ALA A 215 -25.82 -6.07 1.15
N LYS A 216 -25.28 -7.22 0.75
CA LYS A 216 -26.07 -8.40 0.36
C LYS A 216 -27.02 -8.85 1.48
N ASP A 217 -26.54 -8.83 2.72
CA ASP A 217 -27.28 -9.30 3.90
C ASP A 217 -28.18 -8.22 4.50
N PHE A 218 -28.23 -7.02 3.92
CA PHE A 218 -28.97 -5.89 4.49
C PHE A 218 -30.45 -6.17 4.70
N GLN A 219 -31.11 -6.90 3.79
CA GLN A 219 -32.53 -7.25 3.96
C GLN A 219 -32.76 -8.24 5.10
N TYR A 220 -31.81 -9.16 5.32
CA TYR A 220 -31.84 -10.07 6.46
C TYR A 220 -31.62 -9.30 7.77
N LEU A 221 -30.59 -8.46 7.83
CA LEU A 221 -30.31 -7.60 8.99
C LEU A 221 -31.49 -6.69 9.33
N LEU A 222 -32.16 -6.12 8.31
CA LEU A 222 -33.33 -5.28 8.48
C LEU A 222 -34.49 -6.03 9.15
N ALA A 223 -34.69 -7.30 8.82
CA ALA A 223 -35.75 -8.14 9.38
C ALA A 223 -35.44 -8.55 10.83
N GLU A 224 -34.18 -8.88 11.13
CA GLU A 224 -33.76 -9.40 12.43
C GLU A 224 -33.52 -8.30 13.47
N LEU A 225 -32.85 -7.21 13.07
CA LEU A 225 -32.37 -6.17 13.99
C LEU A 225 -33.19 -4.88 13.90
N GLY A 226 -33.98 -4.72 12.85
CA GLY A 226 -34.63 -3.46 12.52
C GLY A 226 -33.69 -2.49 11.80
N ARG A 227 -34.26 -1.36 11.36
CA ARG A 227 -33.60 -0.46 10.40
C ARG A 227 -32.35 0.21 10.93
N TYR A 228 -32.41 0.71 12.16
CA TYR A 228 -31.32 1.46 12.77
C TYR A 228 -30.04 0.61 12.83
N ASP A 229 -30.13 -0.57 13.45
CA ASP A 229 -28.98 -1.46 13.63
C ASP A 229 -28.50 -2.07 12.30
N ALA A 230 -29.42 -2.36 11.36
CA ALA A 230 -29.04 -2.86 10.04
C ALA A 230 -28.24 -1.82 9.24
N GLU A 231 -28.63 -0.54 9.27
CA GLU A 231 -27.89 0.52 8.58
C GLU A 231 -26.55 0.81 9.26
N LEU A 232 -26.52 0.76 10.61
CA LEU A 232 -25.30 0.92 11.39
C LEU A 232 -24.30 -0.20 11.11
N ASN A 233 -24.76 -1.44 10.96
CA ASN A 233 -23.89 -2.59 10.67
C ASN A 233 -23.12 -2.40 9.36
N ILE A 234 -23.77 -1.91 8.30
CA ILE A 234 -23.08 -1.60 7.03
C ILE A 234 -22.11 -0.42 7.19
N CYS A 235 -22.44 0.56 8.03
CA CYS A 235 -21.52 1.67 8.33
C CYS A 235 -20.29 1.20 9.11
N ARG A 236 -20.44 0.23 10.03
CA ARG A 236 -19.33 -0.41 10.75
C ARG A 236 -18.36 -1.06 9.79
N ILE A 237 -18.87 -1.90 8.88
CA ILE A 237 -18.04 -2.56 7.86
C ILE A 237 -17.31 -1.50 7.00
N LEU A 238 -17.99 -0.42 6.60
CA LEU A 238 -17.31 0.65 5.86
C LEU A 238 -16.19 1.32 6.67
N LEU A 239 -16.44 1.63 7.95
CA LEU A 239 -15.44 2.24 8.81
C LEU A 239 -14.24 1.31 9.05
N HIS A 240 -14.49 0.01 9.23
CA HIS A 240 -13.47 -1.03 9.35
C HIS A 240 -12.46 -0.96 8.18
N GLU A 241 -12.96 -0.98 6.94
CA GLU A 241 -12.10 -0.90 5.76
C GLU A 241 -11.43 0.46 5.56
N VAL A 242 -12.08 1.54 6.00
CA VAL A 242 -11.45 2.88 6.01
C VAL A 242 -10.29 2.91 6.99
N ILE A 243 -10.40 2.24 8.14
CA ILE A 243 -9.32 2.18 9.13
C ILE A 243 -8.14 1.37 8.60
N HIS A 244 -8.35 0.24 7.92
CA HIS A 244 -7.27 -0.45 7.18
C HIS A 244 -6.56 0.49 6.20
N TYR A 245 -7.33 1.25 5.42
CA TYR A 245 -6.76 2.26 4.52
C TYR A 245 -5.93 3.31 5.29
N GLN A 246 -6.37 3.77 6.46
CA GLN A 246 -5.61 4.72 7.28
C GLN A 246 -4.32 4.12 7.85
N ILE A 247 -4.36 2.89 8.35
CA ILE A 247 -3.17 2.16 8.81
C ILE A 247 -2.15 2.03 7.68
N TRP A 248 -2.64 1.77 6.46
CA TRP A 248 -1.82 1.78 5.25
C TRP A 248 -1.28 3.20 4.96
N VAL A 249 -2.09 4.26 5.04
CA VAL A 249 -1.60 5.64 4.86
C VAL A 249 -0.52 6.02 5.88
N GLU A 250 -0.64 5.52 7.11
CA GLU A 250 0.33 5.72 8.19
C GLU A 250 1.59 4.85 8.05
N SER A 251 1.65 3.96 7.05
CA SER A 251 2.77 3.04 6.80
C SER A 251 3.09 2.12 7.98
N THR A 252 2.08 1.69 8.73
CA THR A 252 2.23 0.87 9.96
C THR A 252 2.06 -0.65 9.76
N TRP A 253 1.80 -1.09 8.53
CA TRP A 253 1.34 -2.45 8.18
C TRP A 253 2.42 -3.55 8.17
N PHE A 254 3.70 -3.21 8.36
CA PHE A 254 4.79 -4.20 8.28
C PHE A 254 4.82 -5.18 9.47
N ILE A 255 4.13 -4.89 10.57
CA ILE A 255 4.54 -5.40 11.89
C ILE A 255 3.89 -6.73 12.28
N ASP A 256 2.59 -6.94 12.01
CA ASP A 256 1.85 -8.18 12.29
C ASP A 256 0.39 -8.02 11.82
N VAL A 257 -0.13 -8.94 11.00
CA VAL A 257 -1.52 -8.89 10.51
C VAL A 257 -2.53 -9.03 11.65
N GLU A 258 -2.27 -9.92 12.62
CA GLU A 258 -3.19 -10.11 13.74
C GLU A 258 -3.23 -8.88 14.66
N ALA A 259 -2.09 -8.24 14.85
CA ALA A 259 -2.03 -6.99 15.62
C ALA A 259 -2.68 -5.83 14.88
N GLU A 260 -2.58 -5.79 13.56
CA GLU A 260 -3.29 -4.82 12.71
C GLU A 260 -4.81 -4.98 12.87
N GLU A 261 -5.35 -6.19 12.67
CA GLU A 261 -6.78 -6.44 12.79
C GLU A 261 -7.32 -6.05 14.15
N LYS A 262 -6.62 -6.39 15.23
CA LYS A 262 -7.00 -5.98 16.58
C LYS A 262 -7.03 -4.46 16.75
N ARG A 263 -6.06 -3.74 16.18
CA ARG A 263 -6.03 -2.28 16.20
C ARG A 263 -7.21 -1.70 15.40
N VAL A 264 -7.58 -2.33 14.29
CA VAL A 264 -8.73 -1.93 13.47
C VAL A 264 -10.02 -2.08 14.27
N GLU A 265 -10.24 -3.22 14.94
CA GLU A 265 -11.42 -3.47 15.77
C GLU A 265 -11.57 -2.41 16.89
N GLU A 266 -10.48 -2.08 17.58
CA GLU A 266 -10.47 -1.07 18.66
C GLU A 266 -10.82 0.34 18.13
N LEU A 267 -10.29 0.71 16.95
CA LEU A 267 -10.59 1.99 16.30
C LEU A 267 -12.00 2.01 15.71
N GLU A 268 -12.50 0.89 15.19
CA GLU A 268 -13.85 0.78 14.63
C GLU A 268 -14.89 1.11 15.70
N ASP A 269 -14.79 0.47 16.88
CA ASP A 269 -15.70 0.73 18.00
C ASP A 269 -15.64 2.19 18.46
N THR A 270 -14.47 2.81 18.42
CA THR A 270 -14.32 4.24 18.73
C THR A 270 -15.03 5.10 17.68
N HIS A 271 -14.76 4.86 16.40
CA HIS A 271 -15.27 5.69 15.32
C HIS A 271 -16.77 5.50 15.06
N ILE A 272 -17.33 4.31 15.29
CA ILE A 272 -18.76 4.10 15.14
C ILE A 272 -19.54 4.86 16.21
N ASN A 273 -19.06 4.89 17.45
CA ASN A 273 -19.71 5.63 18.53
C ASN A 273 -19.71 7.15 18.25
N LEU A 274 -18.57 7.69 17.80
CA LEU A 274 -18.47 9.09 17.40
C LEU A 274 -19.36 9.44 16.20
N PHE A 275 -19.52 8.52 15.24
CA PHE A 275 -20.44 8.68 14.12
C PHE A 275 -21.90 8.75 14.61
N ILE A 276 -22.30 7.82 15.49
CA ILE A 276 -23.65 7.79 16.07
C ILE A 276 -23.95 9.11 16.78
N GLU A 277 -23.09 9.52 17.73
CA GLU A 277 -23.31 10.72 18.55
C GLU A 277 -23.51 12.01 17.73
N ARG A 278 -22.93 12.05 16.52
CA ARG A 278 -22.89 13.26 15.71
C ARG A 278 -23.90 13.27 14.56
N TYR A 279 -24.26 12.11 14.01
CA TYR A 279 -25.06 12.02 12.78
C TYR A 279 -26.34 11.20 12.90
N MET A 280 -26.54 10.45 13.99
CA MET A 280 -27.70 9.57 14.18
C MET A 280 -28.51 9.95 15.42
#